data_AF-A0A2I1MBQ5-F1
#
_entry.id   AF-A0A2I1MBQ5-F1
#
_cell.length_a   1.000
_cell.length_b   1.000
_cell.length_c   1.000
_cell.angle_alpha   90.00
_cell.angle_beta   90.00
_cell.angle_gamma   90.00
#
_symmetry.space_group_name_H-M   'P 1'
#
loop_
_entity.id
_entity.type
_entity.pdbx_description
1 polymer ?
#
loop_
_entity_poly.entity_id
_entity_poly.type
_entity_poly.pdbx_seq_one_letter_code
_entity_poly.pdbx_strand_id
1 'polypeptide(L)'
;MEVEILKKDSILSNDTGINKRISEVIRSLRDKFKPKDLLEYFKLPKSTYMYWQKRLDRPNKYEQIEKKILEIKKKTIQTMDIEE
;
A
#
# COMPACT_ATOMS: atom_id res chain seq x y z
N MET A 1 12.99 -32.14 4.13
CA MET A 1 13.17 -31.40 2.86
C MET A 1 11.83 -31.05 2.20
N GLU A 2 10.74 -31.79 2.43
CA GLU A 2 9.42 -31.48 1.83
C GLU A 2 8.64 -30.34 2.53
N VAL A 3 8.90 -30.07 3.83
CA VAL A 3 8.17 -29.05 4.62
C VAL A 3 8.55 -27.60 4.23
N GLU A 4 9.71 -27.39 3.58
CA GLU A 4 10.16 -26.05 3.17
C GLU A 4 9.49 -25.56 1.88
N ILE A 5 9.04 -26.47 1.02
CA ILE A 5 8.41 -26.13 -0.26
C ILE A 5 6.97 -25.64 -0.02
N LEU A 6 6.25 -26.27 0.92
CA LEU A 6 4.86 -25.94 1.25
C LEU A 6 4.66 -24.57 1.93
N LYS A 7 5.72 -23.95 2.49
CA LYS A 7 5.64 -22.57 3.01
C LYS A 7 5.72 -21.51 1.91
N LYS A 8 6.18 -21.88 0.72
CA LYS A 8 6.40 -20.95 -0.40
C LYS A 8 5.14 -20.71 -1.23
N ASP A 9 4.19 -21.64 -1.18
CA ASP A 9 2.96 -21.64 -1.96
C ASP A 9 1.73 -21.08 -1.22
N SER A 10 1.93 -20.34 -0.13
CA SER A 10 0.91 -19.36 0.27
C SER A 10 0.96 -18.24 -0.76
N ILE A 11 0.01 -18.24 -1.69
CA ILE A 11 -0.21 -17.22 -2.74
C ILE A 11 -0.25 -15.77 -2.18
N LEU A 12 -0.33 -15.64 -0.85
CA LEU A 12 -0.06 -14.44 -0.08
C LEU A 12 0.87 -14.81 1.10
N SER A 13 2.18 -14.71 0.95
CA SER A 13 2.99 -14.39 2.14
C SER A 13 2.47 -13.04 2.63
N ASN A 14 1.82 -13.03 3.80
CA ASN A 14 1.25 -11.82 4.43
C ASN A 14 2.29 -10.70 4.58
N ASP A 15 3.58 -10.99 4.38
CA ASP A 15 4.70 -10.06 4.46
C ASP A 15 4.57 -8.91 3.45
N THR A 16 4.00 -9.09 2.26
CA THR A 16 3.89 -7.99 1.29
C THR A 16 2.96 -6.88 1.81
N GLY A 17 1.78 -7.25 2.31
CA GLY A 17 0.84 -6.30 2.89
C GLY A 17 1.34 -5.71 4.22
N ILE A 18 1.98 -6.54 5.05
CA ILE A 18 2.58 -6.12 6.32
C ILE A 18 3.74 -5.14 6.08
N ASN A 19 4.66 -5.45 5.17
CA ASN A 19 5.81 -4.58 4.86
C ASN A 19 5.37 -3.24 4.28
N LYS A 20 4.29 -3.20 3.47
CA LYS A 20 3.68 -1.96 3.03
C LYS A 20 3.21 -1.13 4.23
N ARG A 21 2.38 -1.71 5.11
CA ARG A 21 1.82 -1.03 6.28
C ARG A 21 2.92 -0.53 7.24
N ILE A 22 3.90 -1.37 7.53
CA ILE A 22 5.07 -0.98 8.33
C ILE A 22 5.80 0.19 7.64
N SER A 23 6.00 0.14 6.33
CA SER A 23 6.68 1.22 5.61
C SER A 23 5.89 2.54 5.64
N GLU A 24 4.56 2.48 5.63
CA GLU A 24 3.68 3.66 5.82
C GLU A 24 3.82 4.24 7.23
N VAL A 25 3.84 3.40 8.26
CA VAL A 25 4.07 3.80 9.67
C VAL A 25 5.46 4.41 9.86
N ILE A 26 6.50 3.79 9.29
CA ILE A 26 7.86 4.34 9.35
C ILE A 26 7.92 5.70 8.62
N ARG A 27 7.20 5.86 7.50
CA ARG A 27 7.15 7.14 6.78
C ARG A 27 6.52 8.25 7.61
N SER A 28 5.45 7.97 8.36
CA SER A 28 4.80 8.98 9.21
C SER A 28 5.57 9.29 10.51
N LEU A 29 6.39 8.35 11.00
CA LEU A 29 7.18 8.53 12.22
C LEU A 29 8.60 9.07 11.98
N ARG A 30 9.04 9.12 10.72
CA ARG A 30 10.42 9.50 10.34
C ARG A 30 10.80 10.91 10.76
N ASP A 31 9.83 11.81 10.88
CA ASP A 31 10.07 13.20 11.31
C ASP A 31 10.41 13.30 12.80
N LYS A 32 9.99 12.30 13.60
CA LYS A 32 10.17 12.27 15.06
C LYS A 32 11.26 11.32 15.52
N PHE A 33 11.54 10.26 14.77
CA PHE A 33 12.47 9.20 15.17
C PHE A 33 13.47 8.87 14.06
N LYS A 34 14.67 8.41 14.45
CA LYS A 34 15.70 8.03 13.48
C LYS A 34 15.24 6.81 12.66
N PRO A 35 15.44 6.80 11.33
CA PRO A 35 15.00 5.68 10.49
C PRO A 35 15.64 4.35 10.85
N LYS A 36 16.88 4.35 11.36
CA LYS A 36 17.58 3.13 11.76
C LYS A 36 16.85 2.42 12.89
N ASP A 37 16.47 3.17 13.93
CA ASP A 37 15.81 2.67 15.13
C ASP A 37 14.41 2.13 14.78
N LEU A 38 13.69 2.82 13.91
CA LEU A 38 12.38 2.37 13.40
C LEU A 38 12.50 1.04 12.63
N LEU A 39 13.47 0.93 11.72
CA LEU A 39 13.67 -0.29 10.93
C LEU A 39 14.05 -1.49 11.81
N GLU A 40 14.88 -1.26 12.84
CA GLU A 40 15.26 -2.27 13.81
C GLU A 40 14.06 -2.72 14.65
N TYR A 41 13.26 -1.79 15.18
CA TYR A 41 12.06 -2.09 15.95
C TYR A 41 11.05 -2.95 15.19
N PHE A 42 10.77 -2.58 13.93
CA PHE A 42 9.86 -3.33 13.07
C PHE A 42 10.49 -4.56 12.40
N LYS A 43 11.79 -4.82 12.65
CA LYS A 43 12.57 -5.90 12.00
C LYS A 43 12.47 -5.87 10.48
N LEU A 44 12.37 -4.67 9.90
CA LEU A 44 12.22 -4.47 8.46
C LEU A 44 13.58 -4.22 7.82
N PRO A 45 14.03 -5.05 6.86
CA PRO A 45 15.28 -4.81 6.16
C PRO A 45 15.26 -3.46 5.42
N LYS A 46 16.39 -2.75 5.44
CA LYS A 46 16.54 -1.45 4.76
C LYS A 46 16.17 -1.54 3.28
N SER A 47 16.57 -2.59 2.58
CA SER A 47 16.24 -2.82 1.16
C SER A 47 14.73 -2.92 0.93
N THR A 48 14.02 -3.68 1.77
CA THR A 48 12.57 -3.83 1.72
C THR A 48 11.87 -2.49 1.96
N TYR A 49 12.29 -1.73 2.96
CA TYR A 49 11.75 -0.39 3.20
C TYR A 49 11.98 0.55 2.01
N MET A 50 13.20 0.58 1.45
CA MET A 50 13.52 1.44 0.30
C MET A 50 12.70 1.08 -0.94
N TYR A 51 12.46 -0.22 -1.17
CA TYR A 51 11.56 -0.68 -2.22
C TYR A 51 10.15 -0.13 -2.03
N TRP A 52 9.61 -0.19 -0.81
CA TRP A 52 8.27 0.31 -0.50
C TRP A 52 8.17 1.83 -0.55
N GLN A 53 9.17 2.58 -0.08
CA GLN A 53 9.20 4.04 -0.24
C GLN A 53 9.05 4.42 -1.72
N LYS A 54 9.91 3.85 -2.59
CA LYS A 54 9.83 4.06 -4.04
C LYS A 54 8.53 3.61 -4.67
N ARG A 55 7.79 2.69 -4.04
CA ARG A 55 6.50 2.19 -4.54
C ARG A 55 5.33 3.04 -4.06
N LEU A 56 5.41 3.57 -2.85
CA LEU A 56 4.43 4.47 -2.25
C LEU A 56 4.51 5.88 -2.85
N ASP A 57 5.68 6.31 -3.31
CA ASP A 57 5.87 7.60 -3.99
C ASP A 57 5.43 7.57 -5.46
N ARG A 58 5.02 6.40 -5.99
CA ARG A 58 4.56 6.30 -7.37
C ARG A 58 3.20 7.00 -7.51
N PRO A 59 3.04 7.89 -8.51
CA PRO A 59 1.73 8.42 -8.82
C PRO A 59 0.80 7.27 -9.24
N ASN A 60 -0.47 7.36 -8.88
CA ASN A 60 -1.45 6.37 -9.30
C ASN A 60 -1.64 6.47 -10.83
N LYS A 61 -1.17 5.45 -11.56
CA LYS A 61 -1.28 5.37 -13.03
C LYS A 61 -2.73 5.52 -13.51
N TYR A 62 -3.69 5.06 -12.70
CA TYR A 62 -5.10 5.02 -13.05
C TYR A 62 -5.90 6.17 -12.42
N GLU A 63 -5.24 7.14 -11.78
CA GLU A 63 -5.91 8.25 -11.07
C GLU A 63 -6.91 8.98 -11.98
N GLN A 64 -6.55 9.23 -13.23
CA GLN A 64 -7.42 9.90 -14.19
C GLN A 64 -8.65 9.04 -14.56
N ILE A 65 -8.48 7.73 -14.68
CA ILE A 65 -9.56 6.79 -15.01
C ILE A 65 -10.49 6.64 -13.80
N GLU A 66 -9.93 6.50 -12.60
CA GLU A 66 -10.70 6.47 -11.35
C GLU A 66 -11.53 7.75 -11.16
N LYS A 67 -10.95 8.92 -11.44
CA LYS A 67 -11.68 10.20 -11.41
C LYS A 67 -12.85 10.22 -12.41
N LYS A 68 -12.65 9.74 -13.63
CA LYS A 68 -13.72 9.63 -14.64
C LYS A 68 -14.84 8.69 -14.21
N ILE A 69 -14.50 7.52 -13.65
CA ILE A 69 -15.50 6.57 -13.14
C ILE A 69 -16.30 7.21 -12.00
N LEU A 70 -15.62 7.93 -11.09
CA LEU A 70 -16.27 8.61 -9.98
C LEU A 70 -17.20 9.75 -10.46
N GLU A 71 -16.78 10.48 -11.50
CA GLU A 71 -17.59 11.53 -12.12
C GLU A 71 -18.85 10.96 -12.78
N ILE A 72 -18.72 9.87 -13.55
CA ILE A 72 -19.87 9.16 -14.14
C ILE A 72 -20.82 8.69 -13.04
N LYS A 73 -20.29 8.06 -11.97
CA LYS A 73 -21.11 7.59 -10.84
C LYS A 73 -21.88 8.73 -10.18
N LYS A 74 -21.24 9.88 -9.94
CA LYS A 74 -21.90 11.07 -9.38
C LYS A 74 -23.00 11.60 -10.30
N LYS A 75 -22.71 11.69 -11.61
CA LYS A 75 -23.66 12.16 -12.60
C LYS A 75 -24.90 11.28 -12.67
N THR A 76 -24.74 9.96 -12.66
CA THR A 76 -25.86 9.00 -12.67
C THR A 76 -26.73 9.12 -11.42
N ILE A 77 -26.12 9.26 -10.24
CA ILE A 77 -26.87 9.43 -8.98
C ILE A 77 -27.67 10.75 -9.02
N GLN A 78 -27.03 11.85 -9.44
CA GLN A 78 -27.69 13.15 -9.49
C GLN A 78 -28.84 13.22 -10.51
N THR A 79 -28.79 12.46 -11.62
CA THR A 79 -29.91 12.39 -12.56
C THR A 79 -31.11 11.62 -12.00
N MET A 80 -30.88 10.66 -11.10
CA MET A 80 -31.96 9.91 -10.46
C MET A 80 -32.70 10.74 -9.40
N ASP A 81 -32.02 11.72 -8.80
CA ASP A 81 -32.60 12.66 -7.82
C ASP A 81 -33.41 13.81 -8.47
N ILE A 82 -33.36 13.97 -9.81
CA ILE A 82 -34.07 15.04 -10.55
C ILE A 82 -35.38 14.53 -11.18
N GLU A 83 -35.56 13.21 -11.25
CA GLU A 83 -36.76 12.56 -11.81
C GLU A 83 -37.80 12.17 -10.74
N GLU A 84 -37.58 12.56 -9.47
CA GLU A 84 -38.50 12.42 -8.33
C GLU A 84 -39.06 13.78 -7.90
#